data_AF-A0A6A5ZG54-F1
#
_entry.id   AF-A0A6A5ZG54-F1
#
_cell.length_a   1.000
_cell.length_b   1.000
_cell.length_c   1.000
_cell.angle_alpha   90.00
_cell.angle_beta   90.00
_cell.angle_gamma   90.00
#
_symmetry.space_group_name_H-M   'P 1'
#
loop_
_entity.id
_entity.type
_entity.pdbx_description
1 polymer ?
#
loop_
_entity_poly.entity_id
_entity_poly.type
_entity_poly.pdbx_seq_one_letter_code
_entity_poly.pdbx_strand_id
1 'polypeptide(L)'
;MVDQVSEICGSMEGLTLRRRKYLDKFLTREGPFTDPDSFMPGEPVIESLSRTKVLVIGAGGLGCEILKNLALSGFKDIHVIDMDTIDVSNLNRQFLFRHADVGKYKAEVAAKFVEKRVKGVKITPYCGKIQDKDEEYYMQFALIVCGLDSIEARRWINAMLVGMVDESNPDSMKPMVDGGTEGFKGQARVILPSMTSCFECQLDMHAPRAAVPLCTLATIPRQPQHCIEWAHIIAWEEERKEITLDTDDPEHITWLYQKALKRAHEFNIPGVTYSMTQGVVKNIIPAIASTNAIIAAAVCNEAFKIATNTNPFLGFPGTNNYMMYTGDDSIYTYTFEHEKKPDCPVCSTDAVARPLTVDGNSTLQDFLDSLAERPEAQLKKPAIRTEAKSLYYQFPPGLEEQTRPNLAKKLSELVENGEEVAITDPAFPLQFKYKLIFK
;
A
#
# COMPACT_ATOMS: atom_id res chain seq x y z
N MET A 1 -9.86 54.24 -12.05
CA MET A 1 -10.32 52.99 -11.40
C MET A 1 -10.52 51.86 -12.40
N VAL A 2 -10.92 52.12 -13.65
CA VAL A 2 -11.04 51.10 -14.71
C VAL A 2 -9.67 50.64 -15.24
N ASP A 3 -8.69 51.55 -15.35
CA ASP A 3 -7.34 51.23 -15.88
C ASP A 3 -6.45 50.42 -14.93
N GLN A 4 -6.67 50.52 -13.61
CA GLN A 4 -5.95 49.67 -12.63
C GLN A 4 -6.49 48.24 -12.61
N VAL A 5 -7.78 48.03 -12.91
CA VAL A 5 -8.39 46.70 -12.93
C VAL A 5 -7.96 45.93 -14.18
N SER A 6 -7.81 46.60 -15.33
CA SER A 6 -7.30 45.98 -16.56
C SER A 6 -5.82 45.63 -16.47
N GLU A 7 -4.97 46.46 -15.86
CA GLU A 7 -3.56 46.14 -15.58
C GLU A 7 -3.41 44.98 -14.59
N ILE A 8 -4.25 44.93 -13.53
CA ILE A 8 -4.24 43.83 -12.57
C ILE A 8 -4.69 42.52 -13.23
N CYS A 9 -5.76 42.54 -14.04
CA CYS A 9 -6.20 41.36 -14.82
C CYS A 9 -5.11 40.87 -15.79
N GLY A 10 -4.50 41.77 -16.57
CA GLY A 10 -3.41 41.42 -17.49
C GLY A 10 -2.15 40.88 -16.78
N SER A 11 -1.87 41.36 -15.57
CA SER A 11 -0.75 40.84 -14.74
C SER A 11 -1.04 39.45 -14.18
N MET A 12 -2.29 39.17 -13.78
CA MET A 12 -2.72 37.87 -13.26
C MET A 12 -2.83 36.80 -14.35
N GLU A 13 -3.36 37.15 -15.52
CA GLU A 13 -3.38 36.26 -16.70
C GLU A 13 -1.95 35.95 -17.17
N GLY A 14 -1.08 36.96 -17.23
CA GLY A 14 0.34 36.77 -17.59
C GLY A 14 1.13 35.89 -16.60
N LEU A 15 0.86 36.00 -15.29
CA LEU A 15 1.43 35.13 -14.26
C LEU A 15 0.90 33.68 -14.38
N THR A 16 -0.38 33.53 -14.70
CA THR A 16 -1.02 32.21 -14.88
C THR A 16 -0.49 31.50 -16.14
N LEU A 17 -0.34 32.23 -17.24
CA LEU A 17 0.27 31.74 -18.49
C LEU A 17 1.74 31.31 -18.28
N ARG A 18 2.54 32.10 -17.55
CA ARG A 18 3.92 31.71 -17.22
C ARG A 18 4.00 30.47 -16.36
N ARG A 19 3.04 30.28 -15.45
CA ARG A 19 3.00 29.16 -14.51
C ARG A 19 2.65 27.83 -15.18
N ARG A 20 1.76 27.84 -16.18
CA ARG A 20 1.34 26.63 -16.91
C ARG A 20 2.15 26.34 -18.18
N LYS A 21 3.13 27.17 -18.52
CA LYS A 21 3.96 27.06 -19.74
C LYS A 21 4.37 25.64 -20.13
N TYR A 22 4.72 24.78 -19.17
CA TYR A 22 5.13 23.40 -19.44
C TYR A 22 3.94 22.46 -19.64
N LEU A 23 2.87 22.62 -18.87
CA LEU A 23 1.64 21.82 -18.98
C LEU A 23 0.88 22.17 -20.26
N ASP A 24 0.84 23.44 -20.66
CA ASP A 24 0.14 23.88 -21.88
C ASP A 24 0.67 23.17 -23.12
N LYS A 25 1.93 22.73 -23.15
CA LYS A 25 2.49 21.97 -24.27
C LYS A 25 1.80 20.62 -24.48
N PHE A 26 1.26 20.02 -23.42
CA PHE A 26 0.55 18.75 -23.44
C PHE A 26 -0.96 18.96 -23.47
N LEU A 27 -1.46 19.97 -22.76
CA LEU A 27 -2.90 20.19 -22.60
C LEU A 27 -3.54 20.96 -23.76
N THR A 28 -2.78 21.71 -24.56
CA THR A 28 -3.33 22.58 -25.64
C THR A 28 -3.08 22.08 -27.05
N ARG A 29 -2.45 20.91 -27.20
CA ARG A 29 -1.99 20.39 -28.49
C ARG A 29 -2.27 18.90 -28.59
N GLU A 30 -2.79 18.49 -29.73
CA GLU A 30 -2.85 17.08 -30.09
C GLU A 30 -1.47 16.54 -30.46
N GLY A 31 -1.30 15.23 -30.33
CA GLY A 31 -0.08 14.54 -30.70
C GLY A 31 -0.38 13.15 -31.28
N PRO A 32 0.61 12.46 -31.85
CA PRO A 32 0.40 11.13 -32.43
C PRO A 32 -0.01 10.05 -31.41
N PHE A 33 0.06 10.36 -30.10
CA PHE A 33 -0.27 9.46 -29.01
C PHE A 33 -1.42 9.98 -28.13
N THR A 34 -2.06 11.09 -28.49
CA THR A 34 -3.28 11.52 -27.78
C THR A 34 -4.42 10.60 -28.16
N ASP A 35 -5.34 10.33 -27.23
CA ASP A 35 -6.56 9.59 -27.54
C ASP A 35 -7.45 10.45 -28.48
N PRO A 36 -7.71 10.01 -29.73
CA PRO A 36 -8.43 10.81 -30.71
C PRO A 36 -9.91 10.99 -30.36
N ASP A 37 -10.48 10.10 -29.54
CA ASP A 37 -11.90 10.09 -29.22
C ASP A 37 -12.20 10.80 -27.89
N SER A 38 -11.25 10.78 -26.94
CA SER A 38 -11.46 11.30 -25.58
C SER A 38 -10.67 12.56 -25.23
N PHE A 39 -9.58 12.88 -25.95
CA PHE A 39 -8.76 14.06 -25.64
C PHE A 39 -9.30 15.33 -26.30
N MET A 40 -9.69 16.31 -25.48
CA MET A 40 -10.11 17.64 -25.93
C MET A 40 -9.07 18.70 -25.55
N PRO A 41 -8.19 19.13 -26.48
CA PRO A 41 -7.13 20.08 -26.17
C PRO A 41 -7.68 21.48 -25.81
N GLY A 42 -6.97 22.17 -24.92
CA GLY A 42 -7.25 23.55 -24.52
C GLY A 42 -7.99 23.63 -23.18
N GLU A 43 -8.92 24.58 -23.07
CA GLU A 43 -9.62 24.86 -21.82
C GLU A 43 -10.42 23.66 -21.26
N PRO A 44 -11.07 22.79 -22.06
CA PRO A 44 -11.85 21.67 -21.53
C PRO A 44 -11.05 20.72 -20.63
N VAL A 45 -9.89 20.24 -21.09
CA VAL A 45 -9.03 19.35 -20.29
C VAL A 45 -8.39 20.08 -19.11
N ILE A 46 -8.08 21.37 -19.26
CA ILE A 46 -7.52 22.20 -18.18
C ILE A 46 -8.55 22.39 -17.05
N GLU A 47 -9.79 22.68 -17.40
CA GLU A 47 -10.89 22.84 -16.45
C GLU A 47 -11.20 21.50 -15.77
N SER A 48 -11.30 20.42 -16.56
CA SER A 48 -11.49 19.05 -16.06
C SER A 48 -10.41 18.68 -15.04
N LEU A 49 -9.13 18.77 -15.41
CA LEU A 49 -7.98 18.49 -14.53
C LEU A 49 -8.02 19.32 -13.24
N SER A 50 -8.46 20.57 -13.33
CA SER A 50 -8.56 21.45 -12.17
C SER A 50 -9.70 21.09 -11.21
N ARG A 51 -10.73 20.40 -11.70
CA ARG A 51 -11.86 19.88 -10.92
C ARG A 51 -11.67 18.43 -10.49
N THR A 52 -10.74 17.71 -11.12
CA THR A 52 -10.41 16.33 -10.77
C THR A 52 -10.02 16.23 -9.31
N LYS A 53 -10.81 15.47 -8.56
CA LYS A 53 -10.56 15.21 -7.15
C LYS A 53 -9.72 13.95 -6.99
N VAL A 54 -8.53 14.09 -6.41
CA VAL A 54 -7.57 12.98 -6.26
C VAL A 54 -7.33 12.67 -4.80
N LEU A 55 -7.34 11.40 -4.43
CA LEU A 55 -6.92 10.95 -3.10
C LEU A 55 -5.48 10.45 -3.15
N VAL A 56 -4.64 10.95 -2.25
CA VAL A 56 -3.31 10.43 -1.96
C VAL A 56 -3.36 9.65 -0.64
N ILE A 57 -2.91 8.40 -0.65
CA ILE A 57 -2.84 7.57 0.56
C ILE A 57 -1.37 7.41 0.96
N GLY A 58 -1.04 7.93 2.14
CA GLY A 58 0.32 8.05 2.66
C GLY A 58 0.93 9.42 2.37
N ALA A 59 1.52 10.02 3.41
CA ALA A 59 2.28 11.26 3.40
C ALA A 59 3.75 11.05 3.80
N GLY A 60 4.20 9.80 3.91
CA GLY A 60 5.61 9.42 4.06
C GLY A 60 6.44 9.70 2.80
N GLY A 61 7.71 9.27 2.78
CA GLY A 61 8.70 9.63 1.73
C GLY A 61 8.16 9.72 0.30
N LEU A 62 7.46 8.66 -0.16
CA LEU A 62 6.83 8.62 -1.47
C LEU A 62 5.63 9.58 -1.58
N GLY A 63 4.75 9.61 -0.57
CA GLY A 63 3.61 10.54 -0.47
C GLY A 63 3.99 12.03 -0.51
N CYS A 64 5.10 12.42 0.13
CA CYS A 64 5.64 13.78 0.05
C CYS A 64 5.97 14.19 -1.39
N GLU A 65 6.62 13.31 -2.14
CA GLU A 65 6.93 13.53 -3.56
C GLU A 65 5.67 13.54 -4.41
N ILE A 66 4.70 12.65 -4.15
CA ILE A 66 3.41 12.57 -4.86
C ILE A 66 2.64 13.89 -4.70
N LEU A 67 2.46 14.40 -3.47
CA LEU A 67 1.75 15.66 -3.22
C LEU A 67 2.39 16.83 -3.97
N LYS A 68 3.73 16.92 -3.93
CA LYS A 68 4.48 17.95 -4.66
C LYS A 68 4.28 17.80 -6.18
N ASN A 69 4.40 16.59 -6.72
CA ASN A 69 4.26 16.33 -8.15
C ASN A 69 2.85 16.65 -8.64
N LEU A 70 1.80 16.10 -8.01
CA LEU A 70 0.40 16.34 -8.41
C LEU A 70 0.05 17.83 -8.37
N ALA A 71 0.40 18.54 -7.29
CA ALA A 71 0.13 19.97 -7.17
C ALA A 71 0.85 20.81 -8.25
N LEU A 72 2.04 20.39 -8.69
CA LEU A 72 2.78 21.03 -9.78
C LEU A 72 2.29 20.61 -11.17
N SER A 73 1.58 19.49 -11.28
CA SER A 73 1.02 18.95 -12.52
C SER A 73 -0.39 19.47 -12.86
N GLY A 74 -0.95 20.37 -12.04
CA GLY A 74 -2.22 21.06 -12.35
C GLY A 74 -3.43 20.57 -11.56
N PHE A 75 -3.30 19.48 -10.78
CA PHE A 75 -4.33 19.06 -9.85
C PHE A 75 -4.53 20.11 -8.76
N LYS A 76 -5.79 20.48 -8.51
CA LYS A 76 -6.14 21.51 -7.51
C LYS A 76 -6.90 20.99 -6.31
N ASP A 77 -7.67 19.92 -6.43
CA ASP A 77 -8.42 19.32 -5.32
C ASP A 77 -7.80 17.97 -4.96
N ILE A 78 -6.91 17.99 -3.96
CA ILE A 78 -6.20 16.80 -3.48
C ILE A 78 -6.67 16.50 -2.06
N HIS A 79 -6.92 15.24 -1.76
CA HIS A 79 -7.09 14.78 -0.39
C HIS A 79 -5.87 13.93 -0.01
N VAL A 80 -5.47 13.95 1.26
CA VAL A 80 -4.41 13.09 1.76
C VAL A 80 -4.83 12.39 3.05
N ILE A 81 -4.63 11.07 3.11
CA ILE A 81 -4.82 10.26 4.32
C ILE A 81 -3.46 9.78 4.80
N ASP A 82 -3.12 10.04 6.07
CA ASP A 82 -1.98 9.44 6.75
C ASP A 82 -2.25 9.42 8.26
N MET A 83 -1.98 8.30 8.92
CA MET A 83 -2.25 8.14 10.36
C MET A 83 -1.06 8.52 11.24
N ASP A 84 0.12 8.69 10.66
CA ASP A 84 1.36 8.81 11.42
C ASP A 84 1.65 10.25 11.85
N THR A 85 2.43 10.35 12.91
CA THR A 85 3.11 11.58 13.32
C THR A 85 4.53 11.63 12.76
N ILE A 86 5.08 12.84 12.67
CA ILE A 86 6.43 13.08 12.16
C ILE A 86 7.46 12.67 13.21
N ASP A 87 8.40 11.82 12.79
CA ASP A 87 9.56 11.42 13.59
C ASP A 87 10.87 12.06 13.07
N VAL A 88 11.89 12.20 13.91
CA VAL A 88 13.20 12.76 13.52
C VAL A 88 13.83 11.95 12.37
N SER A 89 13.68 10.62 12.39
CA SER A 89 14.19 9.73 11.35
C SER A 89 13.55 9.97 9.97
N ASN A 90 12.43 10.69 9.90
CA ASN A 90 11.73 10.99 8.65
C ASN A 90 12.42 12.14 7.88
N LEU A 91 13.12 13.03 8.58
CA LEU A 91 13.62 14.29 8.03
C LEU A 91 14.71 14.13 6.97
N ASN A 92 15.35 12.95 6.89
CA ASN A 92 16.37 12.66 5.87
C ASN A 92 15.80 12.52 4.45
N ARG A 93 14.49 12.26 4.31
CA ARG A 93 13.85 11.96 3.01
C ARG A 93 12.46 12.58 2.82
N GLN A 94 11.78 12.97 3.91
CA GLN A 94 10.43 13.53 3.88
C GLN A 94 10.52 15.06 3.91
N PHE A 95 10.91 15.65 2.78
CA PHE A 95 11.31 17.08 2.66
C PHE A 95 10.18 18.09 2.91
N LEU A 96 8.93 17.65 3.13
CA LEU A 96 7.82 18.51 3.56
C LEU A 96 7.88 18.84 5.06
N PHE A 97 8.64 18.07 5.84
CA PHE A 97 8.69 18.18 7.30
C PHE A 97 9.96 18.88 7.79
N ARG A 98 9.89 19.58 8.92
CA ARG A 98 11.03 20.23 9.58
C ARG A 98 11.17 19.74 11.02
N HIS A 99 12.31 20.03 11.63
CA HIS A 99 12.53 19.72 13.06
C HIS A 99 11.43 20.28 13.97
N ALA A 100 10.88 21.46 13.65
CA ALA A 100 9.78 22.07 14.41
C ALA A 100 8.42 21.39 14.22
N ASP A 101 8.33 20.37 13.35
CA ASP A 101 7.11 19.62 13.06
C ASP A 101 7.08 18.23 13.69
N VAL A 102 8.18 17.80 14.32
CA VAL A 102 8.26 16.51 15.02
C VAL A 102 7.13 16.40 16.05
N GLY A 103 6.44 15.26 16.04
CA GLY A 103 5.26 14.97 16.86
C GLY A 103 3.92 15.44 16.29
N LYS A 104 3.90 16.26 15.22
CA LYS A 104 2.65 16.63 14.52
C LYS A 104 2.26 15.56 13.49
N TYR A 105 0.99 15.51 13.12
CA TYR A 105 0.50 14.60 12.07
C TYR A 105 1.09 14.93 10.69
N LYS A 106 1.55 13.89 9.98
CA LYS A 106 2.16 14.02 8.64
C LYS A 106 1.20 14.63 7.63
N ALA A 107 -0.04 14.12 7.55
CA ALA A 107 -1.05 14.59 6.59
C ALA A 107 -1.27 16.11 6.68
N GLU A 108 -1.46 16.63 7.90
CA GLU A 108 -1.69 18.05 8.15
C GLU A 108 -0.50 18.93 7.76
N VAL A 109 0.71 18.56 8.19
CA VAL A 109 1.91 19.36 7.91
C VAL A 109 2.23 19.32 6.41
N ALA A 110 2.07 18.16 5.77
CA ALA A 110 2.29 18.00 4.34
C ALA A 110 1.34 18.89 3.52
N ALA A 111 0.04 18.86 3.85
CA ALA A 111 -0.97 19.71 3.21
C ALA A 111 -0.61 21.20 3.36
N LYS A 112 -0.38 21.67 4.59
CA LYS A 112 -0.03 23.07 4.90
C LYS A 112 1.24 23.51 4.16
N PHE A 113 2.25 22.65 4.09
CA PHE A 113 3.52 22.97 3.41
C PHE A 113 3.31 23.16 1.90
N VAL A 114 2.61 22.22 1.25
CA VAL A 114 2.43 22.24 -0.21
C VAL A 114 1.50 23.38 -0.62
N GLU A 115 0.39 23.63 0.07
CA GLU A 115 -0.50 24.76 -0.20
C GLU A 115 0.21 26.12 -0.05
N LYS A 116 1.10 26.24 0.95
CA LYS A 116 1.92 27.43 1.12
C LYS A 116 2.85 27.65 -0.06
N ARG A 117 3.46 26.57 -0.57
CA ARG A 117 4.48 26.57 -1.64
C ARG A 117 3.89 26.69 -3.04
N VAL A 118 2.77 26.01 -3.31
CA VAL A 118 2.11 25.91 -4.61
C VAL A 118 0.76 26.61 -4.52
N LYS A 119 0.62 27.81 -5.09
CA LYS A 119 -0.60 28.61 -4.90
C LYS A 119 -1.82 28.03 -5.64
N GLY A 120 -3.01 28.04 -5.04
CA GLY A 120 -4.24 27.62 -5.74
C GLY A 120 -4.41 26.10 -5.89
N VAL A 121 -3.58 25.30 -5.20
CA VAL A 121 -3.95 23.92 -4.83
C VAL A 121 -4.63 23.99 -3.46
N LYS A 122 -5.63 23.12 -3.26
CA LYS A 122 -6.27 22.83 -1.99
C LYS A 122 -5.99 21.37 -1.65
N ILE A 123 -5.45 21.13 -0.46
CA ILE A 123 -5.14 19.81 0.05
C ILE A 123 -5.92 19.59 1.34
N THR A 124 -6.88 18.69 1.32
CA THR A 124 -7.67 18.33 2.51
C THR A 124 -7.02 17.16 3.24
N PRO A 125 -6.40 17.36 4.42
CA PRO A 125 -5.79 16.28 5.17
C PRO A 125 -6.81 15.50 6.00
N TYR A 126 -6.54 14.21 6.18
CA TYR A 126 -7.19 13.35 7.16
C TYR A 126 -6.12 12.59 7.95
N CYS A 127 -6.09 12.86 9.25
CA CYS A 127 -5.13 12.29 10.21
C CYS A 127 -5.74 11.03 10.83
N GLY A 128 -5.68 9.91 10.11
CA GLY A 128 -6.37 8.68 10.51
C GLY A 128 -6.08 7.53 9.55
N LYS A 129 -6.70 6.40 9.84
CA LYS A 129 -6.54 5.17 9.06
C LYS A 129 -7.42 5.21 7.82
N ILE A 130 -7.01 4.52 6.76
CA ILE A 130 -7.87 4.34 5.57
C ILE A 130 -9.15 3.59 5.93
N GLN A 131 -9.08 2.70 6.91
CA GLN A 131 -10.21 1.93 7.43
C GLN A 131 -11.28 2.77 8.12
N ASP A 132 -10.98 4.02 8.49
CA ASP A 132 -11.94 4.90 9.16
C ASP A 132 -12.93 5.56 8.17
N LYS A 133 -12.76 5.33 6.86
CA LYS A 133 -13.58 5.89 5.79
C LYS A 133 -14.46 4.82 5.16
N ASP A 134 -15.68 5.21 4.84
CA ASP A 134 -16.67 4.39 4.15
C ASP A 134 -16.51 4.45 2.63
N GLU A 135 -17.28 3.61 1.96
CA GLU A 135 -17.33 3.53 0.49
C GLU A 135 -17.73 4.87 -0.14
N GLU A 136 -18.70 5.57 0.46
CA GLU A 136 -19.15 6.89 -0.01
C GLU A 136 -18.01 7.90 -0.04
N TYR A 137 -17.12 7.86 0.95
CA TYR A 137 -15.92 8.69 0.93
C TYR A 137 -15.00 8.35 -0.26
N TYR A 138 -14.75 7.09 -0.57
CA TYR A 138 -13.88 6.73 -1.71
C TYR A 138 -14.52 7.02 -3.06
N MET A 139 -15.86 6.95 -3.15
CA MET A 139 -16.60 7.20 -4.39
C MET A 139 -16.48 8.63 -4.93
N GLN A 140 -16.16 9.61 -4.08
CA GLN A 140 -16.04 11.01 -4.49
C GLN A 140 -14.79 11.31 -5.34
N PHE A 141 -13.81 10.41 -5.38
CA PHE A 141 -12.54 10.64 -6.08
C PHE A 141 -12.62 10.18 -7.53
N ALA A 142 -11.87 10.84 -8.40
CA ALA A 142 -11.71 10.43 -9.80
C ALA A 142 -10.61 9.35 -9.94
N LEU A 143 -9.56 9.43 -9.11
CA LEU A 143 -8.50 8.44 -9.02
C LEU A 143 -7.81 8.49 -7.66
N ILE A 144 -7.14 7.39 -7.32
CA ILE A 144 -6.47 7.19 -6.04
C ILE A 144 -4.99 6.89 -6.31
N VAL A 145 -4.11 7.54 -5.56
CA VAL A 145 -2.66 7.44 -5.70
C VAL A 145 -2.05 6.98 -4.38
N CYS A 146 -1.42 5.81 -4.37
CA CYS A 146 -0.93 5.16 -3.16
C CYS A 146 0.59 5.31 -3.02
N GLY A 147 1.01 5.80 -1.86
CA GLY A 147 2.40 5.83 -1.39
C GLY A 147 2.56 5.09 -0.06
N LEU A 148 1.89 3.94 0.06
CA LEU A 148 1.80 3.13 1.28
C LEU A 148 3.13 2.41 1.58
N ASP A 149 3.33 1.97 2.82
CA ASP A 149 4.51 1.23 3.26
C ASP A 149 4.20 -0.20 3.73
N SER A 150 2.93 -0.56 3.85
CA SER A 150 2.50 -1.90 4.22
C SER A 150 1.72 -2.61 3.10
N ILE A 151 1.88 -3.94 3.05
CA ILE A 151 1.11 -4.82 2.16
C ILE A 151 -0.35 -4.84 2.60
N GLU A 152 -0.61 -4.87 3.91
CA GLU A 152 -1.95 -4.91 4.49
C GLU A 152 -2.80 -3.70 4.07
N ALA A 153 -2.26 -2.48 4.15
CA ALA A 153 -2.98 -1.29 3.70
C ALA A 153 -3.26 -1.31 2.19
N ARG A 154 -2.31 -1.81 1.38
CA ARG A 154 -2.50 -1.95 -0.08
C ARG A 154 -3.59 -2.96 -0.41
N ARG A 155 -3.62 -4.10 0.28
CA ARG A 155 -4.68 -5.12 0.14
C ARG A 155 -6.03 -4.56 0.55
N TRP A 156 -6.10 -3.81 1.66
CA TRP A 156 -7.35 -3.21 2.13
C TRP A 156 -7.91 -2.21 1.11
N ILE A 157 -7.12 -1.25 0.64
CA ILE A 157 -7.63 -0.27 -0.34
C ILE A 157 -7.97 -0.96 -1.67
N ASN A 158 -7.17 -1.93 -2.11
CA ASN A 158 -7.49 -2.73 -3.29
C ASN A 158 -8.85 -3.42 -3.17
N ALA A 159 -9.11 -4.05 -2.02
CA ALA A 159 -10.39 -4.70 -1.74
C ALA A 159 -11.54 -3.69 -1.72
N MET A 160 -11.37 -2.53 -1.08
CA MET A 160 -12.38 -1.46 -1.09
C MET A 160 -12.73 -1.03 -2.52
N LEU A 161 -11.73 -0.71 -3.35
CA LEU A 161 -11.97 -0.22 -4.71
C LEU A 161 -12.52 -1.27 -5.67
N VAL A 162 -12.18 -2.55 -5.48
CA VAL A 162 -12.80 -3.65 -6.25
C VAL A 162 -14.24 -3.88 -5.80
N GLY A 163 -14.52 -3.81 -4.50
CA GLY A 163 -15.87 -3.97 -3.95
C GLY A 163 -16.84 -2.88 -4.40
N MET A 164 -16.33 -1.68 -4.69
CA MET A 164 -17.09 -0.54 -5.19
C MET A 164 -17.53 -0.67 -6.65
N VAL A 165 -16.92 -1.57 -7.44
CA VAL A 165 -17.19 -1.66 -8.89
C VAL A 165 -18.61 -2.16 -9.13
N ASP A 166 -19.39 -1.34 -9.82
CA ASP A 166 -20.75 -1.60 -10.26
C ASP A 166 -20.83 -1.42 -11.78
N GLU A 167 -21.16 -2.50 -12.51
CA GLU A 167 -21.30 -2.49 -13.98
C GLU A 167 -22.37 -1.51 -14.48
N SER A 168 -23.36 -1.18 -13.65
CA SER A 168 -24.41 -0.23 -13.98
C SER A 168 -23.98 1.24 -13.83
N ASN A 169 -22.87 1.49 -13.13
CA ASN A 169 -22.34 2.81 -12.87
C ASN A 169 -20.85 2.88 -13.25
N PRO A 170 -20.49 3.36 -14.45
CA PRO A 170 -19.09 3.46 -14.88
C PRO A 170 -18.21 4.32 -13.95
N ASP A 171 -18.78 5.30 -13.26
CA ASP A 171 -18.04 6.16 -12.34
C ASP A 171 -17.64 5.42 -11.05
N SER A 172 -18.21 4.24 -10.78
CA SER A 172 -17.88 3.39 -9.63
C SER A 172 -16.44 2.88 -9.65
N MET A 173 -15.89 2.64 -10.84
CA MET A 173 -14.52 2.19 -11.03
C MET A 173 -13.56 3.36 -10.79
N LYS A 174 -12.76 3.26 -9.73
CA LYS A 174 -11.73 4.25 -9.40
C LYS A 174 -10.35 3.71 -9.76
N PRO A 175 -9.67 4.28 -10.78
CA PRO A 175 -8.29 3.92 -11.08
C PRO A 175 -7.39 4.13 -9.86
N MET A 176 -6.56 3.13 -9.58
CA MET A 176 -5.57 3.17 -8.51
C MET A 176 -4.16 3.14 -9.11
N VAL A 177 -3.35 4.14 -8.78
CA VAL A 177 -1.92 4.17 -9.13
C VAL A 177 -1.12 3.92 -7.87
N ASP A 178 -0.44 2.78 -7.78
CA ASP A 178 0.34 2.38 -6.62
C ASP A 178 1.84 2.50 -6.89
N GLY A 179 2.56 3.06 -5.92
CA GLY A 179 4.01 3.08 -5.90
C GLY A 179 4.56 2.36 -4.66
N GLY A 180 5.70 1.70 -4.82
CA GLY A 180 6.45 1.08 -3.73
C GLY A 180 7.94 1.27 -3.90
N THR A 181 8.66 1.34 -2.78
CA THR A 181 10.11 1.58 -2.76
C THR A 181 10.78 0.80 -1.65
N GLU A 182 11.93 0.21 -1.93
CA GLU A 182 12.81 -0.46 -0.97
C GLU A 182 14.27 -0.24 -1.41
N GLY A 183 15.02 0.56 -0.65
CA GLY A 183 16.40 0.92 -0.97
C GLY A 183 16.53 1.61 -2.33
N PHE A 184 17.27 0.99 -3.24
CA PHE A 184 17.45 1.45 -4.63
C PHE A 184 16.48 0.78 -5.61
N LYS A 185 15.49 0.02 -5.11
CA LYS A 185 14.46 -0.62 -5.92
C LYS A 185 13.12 0.05 -5.72
N GLY A 186 12.29 0.01 -6.73
CA GLY A 186 10.92 0.44 -6.61
C GLY A 186 10.06 0.01 -7.78
N GLN A 187 8.79 0.33 -7.69
CA GLN A 187 7.81 -0.02 -8.69
C GLN A 187 6.71 1.03 -8.77
N ALA A 188 6.14 1.17 -9.95
CA ALA A 188 4.90 1.89 -10.19
C ALA A 188 3.95 0.95 -10.94
N ARG A 189 2.68 0.92 -10.55
CA ARG A 189 1.67 0.10 -11.20
C ARG A 189 0.35 0.85 -11.28
N VAL A 190 -0.41 0.56 -12.32
CA VAL A 190 -1.77 1.07 -12.49
C VAL A 190 -2.73 -0.11 -12.41
N ILE A 191 -3.73 0.03 -11.57
CA ILE A 191 -4.78 -0.96 -11.34
C ILE A 191 -6.10 -0.30 -11.71
N LEU A 192 -6.76 -0.86 -12.72
CA LEU A 192 -8.16 -0.60 -13.02
C LEU A 192 -8.97 -1.74 -12.38
N PRO A 193 -9.67 -1.49 -11.26
CA PRO A 193 -10.42 -2.50 -10.54
C PRO A 193 -11.30 -3.35 -11.47
N SER A 194 -11.25 -4.66 -11.28
CA SER A 194 -11.96 -5.67 -12.09
C SER A 194 -11.56 -5.77 -13.58
N MET A 195 -10.76 -4.87 -14.13
CA MET A 195 -10.30 -4.90 -15.54
C MET A 195 -8.86 -5.42 -15.68
N THR A 196 -7.91 -4.84 -14.94
CA THR A 196 -6.49 -5.27 -14.95
C THR A 196 -6.19 -6.18 -13.77
N SER A 197 -4.94 -6.67 -13.65
CA SER A 197 -4.53 -7.37 -12.44
C SER A 197 -4.62 -6.45 -11.23
N CYS A 198 -5.36 -6.86 -10.20
CA CYS A 198 -5.46 -6.12 -8.95
C CYS A 198 -4.25 -6.43 -8.04
N PHE A 199 -4.15 -5.76 -6.89
CA PHE A 199 -3.05 -6.02 -5.96
C PHE A 199 -3.01 -7.47 -5.49
N GLU A 200 -4.17 -8.09 -5.28
CA GLU A 200 -4.28 -9.49 -4.86
C GLU A 200 -3.79 -10.49 -5.93
N CYS A 201 -3.90 -10.15 -7.22
CA CYS A 201 -3.32 -10.96 -8.29
C CYS A 201 -1.80 -11.09 -8.15
N GLN A 202 -1.17 -10.08 -7.55
CA GLN A 202 0.27 -9.89 -7.48
C GLN A 202 0.84 -10.28 -6.11
N LEU A 203 0.01 -10.78 -5.18
CA LEU A 203 0.39 -11.03 -3.79
C LEU A 203 1.59 -11.99 -3.64
N ASP A 204 1.65 -13.00 -4.51
CA ASP A 204 2.73 -13.99 -4.51
C ASP A 204 4.11 -13.37 -4.80
N MET A 205 4.17 -12.22 -5.51
CA MET A 205 5.42 -11.47 -5.75
C MET A 205 5.93 -10.76 -4.50
N HIS A 206 5.07 -10.61 -3.49
CA HIS A 206 5.37 -10.00 -2.19
C HIS A 206 5.51 -11.07 -1.10
N ALA A 207 5.89 -12.30 -1.47
CA ALA A 207 6.01 -13.42 -0.54
C ALA A 207 6.77 -13.00 0.73
N PRO A 208 6.23 -13.33 1.93
CA PRO A 208 6.85 -12.93 3.19
C PRO A 208 8.27 -13.50 3.26
N ARG A 209 9.18 -12.72 3.85
CA ARG A 209 10.53 -13.21 4.16
C ARG A 209 10.37 -14.45 5.05
N ALA A 210 11.08 -15.53 4.73
CA ALA A 210 11.03 -16.75 5.53
C ALA A 210 11.35 -16.41 6.99
N ALA A 211 10.41 -16.67 7.89
CA ALA A 211 10.63 -16.50 9.31
C ALA A 211 11.79 -17.40 9.74
N VAL A 212 12.70 -16.86 10.55
CA VAL A 212 13.81 -17.66 11.07
C VAL A 212 13.22 -18.70 12.03
N PRO A 213 13.46 -20.01 11.84
CA PRO A 213 12.86 -21.03 12.69
C PRO A 213 13.20 -20.82 14.16
N LEU A 214 12.22 -20.96 15.06
CA LEU A 214 12.42 -20.77 16.51
C LEU A 214 13.55 -21.64 17.07
N CYS A 215 13.71 -22.87 16.58
CA CYS A 215 14.83 -23.74 16.98
C CYS A 215 16.18 -23.12 16.63
N THR A 216 16.30 -22.43 15.50
CA THR A 216 17.53 -21.73 15.09
C THR A 216 17.81 -20.53 16.01
N LEU A 217 16.78 -19.75 16.33
CA LEU A 217 16.91 -18.62 17.26
C LEU A 217 17.30 -19.09 18.68
N ALA A 218 16.66 -20.15 19.16
CA ALA A 218 16.81 -20.66 20.52
C ALA A 218 18.11 -21.45 20.75
N THR A 219 18.58 -22.22 19.75
CA THR A 219 19.65 -23.20 19.97
C THR A 219 20.93 -22.96 19.16
N ILE A 220 20.83 -22.52 17.90
CA ILE A 220 22.00 -22.42 17.00
C ILE A 220 21.91 -21.13 16.16
N PRO A 221 22.07 -19.93 16.76
CA PRO A 221 22.18 -18.70 16.00
C PRO A 221 23.44 -18.74 15.13
N ARG A 222 23.36 -18.17 13.92
CA ARG A 222 24.46 -18.18 12.93
C ARG A 222 24.82 -16.79 12.42
N GLN A 223 23.89 -15.84 12.56
CA GLN A 223 24.02 -14.47 12.09
C GLN A 223 23.70 -13.50 13.22
N PRO A 224 24.24 -12.27 13.21
CA PRO A 224 23.95 -11.28 14.24
C PRO A 224 22.45 -10.96 14.34
N GLN A 225 21.73 -11.01 13.21
CA GLN A 225 20.27 -10.85 13.16
C GLN A 225 19.54 -11.91 14.01
N HIS A 226 20.01 -13.15 14.04
CA HIS A 226 19.40 -14.21 14.84
C HIS A 226 19.53 -13.93 16.35
N CYS A 227 20.64 -13.31 16.77
CA CYS A 227 20.85 -12.93 18.17
C CYS A 227 19.92 -11.79 18.58
N ILE A 228 19.66 -10.86 17.66
CA ILE A 228 18.70 -9.77 17.86
C ILE A 228 17.27 -10.30 17.92
N GLU A 229 16.86 -11.14 16.97
CA GLU A 229 15.51 -11.73 16.99
C GLU A 229 15.27 -12.63 18.20
N TRP A 230 16.29 -13.36 18.66
CA TRP A 230 16.20 -14.08 19.93
C TRP A 230 15.95 -13.13 21.11
N ALA A 231 16.66 -12.00 21.17
CA ALA A 231 16.48 -11.03 22.24
C ALA A 231 15.08 -10.39 22.19
N HIS A 232 14.59 -10.15 20.98
CA HIS A 232 13.30 -9.54 20.69
C HIS A 232 12.11 -10.44 21.03
N ILE A 233 12.13 -11.69 20.57
CA ILE A 233 10.97 -12.60 20.65
C ILE A 233 11.02 -13.47 21.91
N ILE A 234 12.21 -13.97 22.28
CA ILE A 234 12.34 -14.97 23.35
C ILE A 234 12.76 -14.30 24.66
N ALA A 235 13.90 -13.61 24.67
CA ALA A 235 14.45 -13.07 25.91
C ALA A 235 13.57 -11.97 26.53
N TRP A 236 12.91 -11.15 25.70
CA TRP A 236 12.00 -10.14 26.18
C TRP A 236 10.78 -10.75 26.88
N GLU A 237 10.16 -11.79 26.30
CA GLU A 237 9.03 -12.47 26.94
C GLU A 237 9.43 -13.20 28.22
N GLU A 238 10.63 -13.77 28.28
CA GLU A 238 11.14 -14.48 29.46
C GLU A 238 11.50 -13.53 30.62
N GLU A 239 12.16 -12.41 30.33
CA GLU A 239 12.74 -11.53 31.35
C GLU A 239 11.92 -10.24 31.61
N ARG A 240 11.04 -9.85 30.68
CA ARG A 240 10.27 -8.60 30.71
C ARG A 240 8.79 -8.79 30.37
N LYS A 241 8.20 -9.93 30.75
CA LYS A 241 6.80 -10.28 30.47
C LYS A 241 5.77 -9.21 30.87
N GLU A 242 6.07 -8.42 31.90
CA GLU A 242 5.17 -7.38 32.43
C GLU A 242 5.21 -6.06 31.64
N ILE A 243 6.21 -5.88 30.76
CA ILE A 243 6.42 -4.65 30.00
C ILE A 243 6.18 -4.94 28.51
N THR A 244 5.19 -4.28 27.93
CA THR A 244 4.98 -4.31 26.48
C THR A 244 6.17 -3.67 25.78
N LEU A 245 6.78 -4.39 24.84
CA LEU A 245 7.90 -3.87 24.08
C LEU A 245 7.44 -2.69 23.19
N ASP A 246 7.89 -1.50 23.55
CA ASP A 246 7.89 -0.34 22.67
C ASP A 246 9.19 -0.32 21.83
N THR A 247 9.06 -0.44 20.51
CA THR A 247 10.22 -0.41 19.60
C THR A 247 10.75 1.00 19.36
N ASP A 248 9.98 2.04 19.67
CA ASP A 248 10.39 3.44 19.55
C ASP A 248 11.10 3.97 20.81
N ASP A 249 11.00 3.25 21.93
CA ASP A 249 11.69 3.58 23.18
C ASP A 249 13.21 3.26 23.10
N PRO A 250 14.08 4.28 23.24
CA PRO A 250 15.54 4.07 23.26
C PRO A 250 16.03 3.12 24.36
N GLU A 251 15.38 3.08 25.52
CA GLU A 251 15.76 2.20 26.63
C GLU A 251 15.49 0.73 26.27
N HIS A 252 14.34 0.46 25.64
CA HIS A 252 13.98 -0.87 25.18
C HIS A 252 14.95 -1.38 24.11
N ILE A 253 15.24 -0.56 23.11
CA ILE A 253 16.21 -0.90 22.07
C ILE A 253 17.61 -1.10 22.65
N THR A 254 18.02 -0.29 23.62
CA THR A 254 19.31 -0.45 24.29
C THR A 254 19.40 -1.79 25.02
N TRP A 255 18.33 -2.20 25.70
CA TRP A 255 18.26 -3.51 26.34
C TRP A 255 18.38 -4.66 25.32
N LEU A 256 17.61 -4.60 24.23
CA LEU A 256 17.67 -5.59 23.15
C LEU A 256 19.07 -5.68 22.55
N TYR A 257 19.73 -4.54 22.32
CA TYR A 257 21.09 -4.47 21.80
C TYR A 257 22.08 -5.15 22.75
N GLN A 258 22.03 -4.82 24.04
CA GLN A 258 22.94 -5.41 25.03
C GLN A 258 22.74 -6.92 25.17
N LYS A 259 21.48 -7.40 25.16
CA LYS A 259 21.15 -8.83 25.21
C LYS A 259 21.62 -9.57 23.97
N ALA A 260 21.33 -9.01 22.79
CA ALA A 260 21.77 -9.57 21.52
C ALA A 260 23.30 -9.64 21.43
N LEU A 261 24.00 -8.59 21.91
CA LEU A 261 25.46 -8.55 21.93
C LEU A 261 26.05 -9.64 22.83
N LYS A 262 25.50 -9.81 24.05
CA LYS A 262 25.94 -10.86 24.97
C LYS A 262 25.76 -12.25 24.35
N ARG A 263 24.60 -12.53 23.76
CA ARG A 263 24.35 -13.81 23.09
C ARG A 263 25.26 -14.01 21.87
N ALA A 264 25.50 -12.96 21.09
CA ALA A 264 26.42 -13.04 19.97
C ALA A 264 27.84 -13.39 20.43
N HIS A 265 28.30 -12.87 21.58
CA HIS A 265 29.56 -13.28 22.19
C HIS A 265 29.58 -14.75 22.61
N GLU A 266 28.49 -15.28 23.20
CA GLU A 266 28.39 -16.69 23.60
C GLU A 266 28.55 -17.65 22.40
N PHE A 267 28.07 -17.25 21.22
CA PHE A 267 28.16 -18.04 20.00
C PHE A 267 29.30 -17.61 19.05
N ASN A 268 30.20 -16.72 19.47
CA ASN A 268 31.29 -16.16 18.67
C ASN A 268 30.83 -15.52 17.33
N ILE A 269 29.69 -14.83 17.34
CA ILE A 269 29.11 -14.14 16.19
C ILE A 269 29.49 -12.65 16.26
N PRO A 270 30.33 -12.14 15.34
CA PRO A 270 30.63 -10.70 15.29
C PRO A 270 29.51 -9.90 14.60
N GLY A 271 29.52 -8.58 14.77
CA GLY A 271 28.74 -7.67 13.94
C GLY A 271 27.39 -7.20 14.48
N VAL A 272 27.03 -7.53 15.73
CA VAL A 272 25.87 -6.90 16.38
C VAL A 272 26.17 -5.44 16.68
N THR A 273 25.36 -4.54 16.13
CA THR A 273 25.47 -3.08 16.35
C THR A 273 24.10 -2.53 16.74
N TYR A 274 24.09 -1.38 17.43
CA TYR A 274 22.84 -0.72 17.83
C TYR A 274 21.94 -0.40 16.62
N SER A 275 22.53 0.09 15.53
CA SER A 275 21.80 0.37 14.28
C SER A 275 21.22 -0.90 13.66
N MET A 276 21.92 -2.03 13.74
CA MET A 276 21.39 -3.32 13.26
C MET A 276 20.25 -3.80 14.16
N THR A 277 20.35 -3.62 15.48
CA THR A 277 19.27 -3.95 16.42
C THR A 277 18.00 -3.16 16.08
N GLN A 278 18.10 -1.86 15.87
CA GLN A 278 16.97 -1.04 15.41
C GLN A 278 16.41 -1.53 14.08
N GLY A 279 17.30 -1.85 13.13
CA GLY A 279 16.92 -2.34 11.80
C GLY A 279 16.10 -3.64 11.83
N VAL A 280 16.55 -4.62 12.62
CA VAL A 280 15.88 -5.91 12.76
C VAL A 280 14.55 -5.76 13.53
N VAL A 281 14.58 -5.13 14.71
CA VAL A 281 13.40 -5.01 15.59
C VAL A 281 12.28 -4.21 14.93
N LYS A 282 12.61 -3.09 14.28
CA LYS A 282 11.62 -2.27 13.56
C LYS A 282 11.35 -2.74 12.13
N ASN A 283 11.96 -3.83 11.68
CA ASN A 283 11.92 -4.27 10.28
C ASN A 283 12.19 -3.11 9.29
N ILE A 284 13.20 -2.27 9.56
CA ILE A 284 13.43 -1.03 8.82
C ILE A 284 13.73 -1.34 7.36
N ILE A 285 12.81 -0.92 6.48
CA ILE A 285 13.05 -0.89 5.04
C ILE A 285 13.92 0.34 4.72
N PRO A 286 15.11 0.17 4.13
CA PRO A 286 15.92 1.31 3.69
C PRO A 286 15.11 2.20 2.76
N ALA A 287 15.12 3.50 3.00
CA ALA A 287 14.32 4.44 2.23
C ALA A 287 15.19 5.61 1.77
N ILE A 288 15.24 5.83 0.45
CA ILE A 288 16.16 6.77 -0.20
C ILE A 288 15.34 7.81 -0.96
N ALA A 289 15.68 9.09 -0.77
CA ALA A 289 14.95 10.20 -1.38
C ALA A 289 14.94 10.11 -2.93
N SER A 290 16.05 9.69 -3.55
CA SER A 290 16.14 9.51 -5.01
C SER A 290 15.16 8.46 -5.53
N THR A 291 15.10 7.28 -4.90
CA THR A 291 14.17 6.22 -5.28
C THR A 291 12.71 6.67 -5.12
N ASN A 292 12.39 7.34 -4.00
CA ASN A 292 11.05 7.93 -3.79
C ASN A 292 10.69 8.92 -4.89
N ALA A 293 11.63 9.80 -5.28
CA ALA A 293 11.41 10.78 -6.33
C ALA A 293 11.17 10.12 -7.71
N ILE A 294 11.95 9.09 -8.06
CA ILE A 294 11.80 8.34 -9.32
C ILE A 294 10.42 7.68 -9.37
N ILE A 295 10.04 6.94 -8.33
CA ILE A 295 8.76 6.23 -8.30
C ILE A 295 7.57 7.20 -8.23
N ALA A 296 7.65 8.26 -7.41
CA ALA A 296 6.60 9.26 -7.36
C ALA A 296 6.41 9.97 -8.71
N ALA A 297 7.49 10.21 -9.47
CA ALA A 297 7.39 10.79 -10.79
C ALA A 297 6.67 9.85 -11.77
N ALA A 298 7.02 8.55 -11.76
CA ALA A 298 6.33 7.55 -12.57
C ALA A 298 4.83 7.48 -12.22
N VAL A 299 4.50 7.34 -10.93
CA VAL A 299 3.12 7.28 -10.43
C VAL A 299 2.32 8.55 -10.79
N CYS A 300 2.88 9.74 -10.58
CA CYS A 300 2.17 10.98 -10.88
C CYS A 300 2.01 11.24 -12.38
N ASN A 301 2.94 10.75 -13.20
CA ASN A 301 2.78 10.79 -14.66
C ASN A 301 1.60 9.92 -15.10
N GLU A 302 1.46 8.70 -14.56
CA GLU A 302 0.29 7.87 -14.88
C GLU A 302 -1.02 8.50 -14.39
N ALA A 303 -1.03 9.06 -13.18
CA ALA A 303 -2.18 9.81 -12.66
C ALA A 303 -2.57 11.00 -13.57
N PHE A 304 -1.59 11.76 -14.06
CA PHE A 304 -1.81 12.85 -14.99
C PHE A 304 -2.39 12.36 -16.33
N LYS A 305 -1.84 11.29 -16.90
CA LYS A 305 -2.33 10.71 -18.15
C LYS A 305 -3.78 10.22 -18.02
N ILE A 306 -4.09 9.50 -16.95
CA ILE A 306 -5.46 9.02 -16.67
C ILE A 306 -6.44 10.19 -16.55
N ALA A 307 -6.05 11.28 -15.88
CA ALA A 307 -6.92 12.43 -15.68
C ALA A 307 -7.12 13.30 -16.93
N THR A 308 -6.25 13.18 -17.93
CA THR A 308 -6.18 14.14 -19.05
C THR A 308 -6.30 13.50 -20.43
N ASN A 309 -6.10 12.18 -20.56
CA ASN A 309 -6.03 11.45 -21.82
C ASN A 309 -4.99 11.99 -22.82
N THR A 310 -3.96 12.71 -22.34
CA THR A 310 -2.92 13.29 -23.22
C THR A 310 -1.99 12.23 -23.82
N ASN A 311 -1.87 11.06 -23.17
CA ASN A 311 -1.02 9.95 -23.60
C ASN A 311 -1.56 8.62 -23.08
N PRO A 312 -1.16 7.48 -23.67
CA PRO A 312 -1.47 6.17 -23.14
C PRO A 312 -0.79 6.00 -21.77
N PHE A 313 -1.57 5.47 -20.82
CA PHE A 313 -1.13 5.17 -19.47
C PHE A 313 -0.91 3.65 -19.30
N LEU A 314 -0.16 3.28 -18.28
CA LEU A 314 0.01 1.87 -17.91
C LEU A 314 -1.34 1.25 -17.57
N GLY A 315 -1.62 0.04 -18.02
CA GLY A 315 -2.88 -0.65 -17.74
C GLY A 315 -4.04 -0.27 -18.64
N PHE A 316 -3.77 0.45 -19.75
CA PHE A 316 -4.69 0.44 -20.87
C PHE A 316 -4.89 -1.03 -21.35
N PRO A 317 -6.11 -1.48 -21.69
CA PRO A 317 -6.36 -2.87 -22.05
C PRO A 317 -5.39 -3.40 -23.14
N GLY A 318 -4.77 -4.56 -22.88
CA GLY A 318 -3.76 -5.15 -23.77
C GLY A 318 -2.39 -4.45 -23.75
N THR A 319 -2.10 -3.69 -22.69
CA THR A 319 -0.82 -3.01 -22.50
C THR A 319 -0.23 -3.27 -21.11
N ASN A 320 1.04 -2.91 -20.96
CA ASN A 320 1.77 -3.05 -19.71
C ASN A 320 1.11 -2.26 -18.57
N ASN A 321 0.96 -2.87 -17.40
CA ASN A 321 0.37 -2.26 -16.20
C ASN A 321 1.37 -2.12 -15.03
N TYR A 322 2.61 -2.58 -15.23
CA TYR A 322 3.62 -2.64 -14.18
C TYR A 322 4.96 -2.09 -14.69
N MET A 323 5.57 -1.21 -13.91
CA MET A 323 6.92 -0.72 -14.10
C MET A 323 7.78 -1.08 -12.88
N MET A 324 8.93 -1.68 -13.11
CA MET A 324 9.99 -1.92 -12.14
C MET A 324 11.14 -0.95 -12.34
N TYR A 325 11.78 -0.56 -11.25
CA TYR A 325 13.02 0.21 -11.22
C TYR A 325 14.03 -0.48 -10.29
N THR A 326 15.27 -0.59 -10.77
CA THR A 326 16.41 -1.04 -9.97
C THR A 326 17.57 -0.06 -10.18
N GLY A 327 18.15 0.38 -9.08
CA GLY A 327 19.25 1.34 -9.01
C GLY A 327 20.52 0.80 -8.33
N ASP A 328 20.61 -0.51 -8.07
CA ASP A 328 21.71 -1.10 -7.30
C ASP A 328 23.08 -0.95 -7.99
N ASP A 329 23.16 -1.29 -9.29
CA ASP A 329 24.40 -1.22 -10.09
C ASP A 329 24.36 -0.14 -11.19
N SER A 330 23.17 0.15 -11.73
CA SER A 330 22.92 1.12 -12.79
C SER A 330 21.44 1.54 -12.78
N ILE A 331 21.03 2.46 -13.65
CA ILE A 331 19.64 2.85 -13.83
C ILE A 331 18.97 1.85 -14.77
N TYR A 332 18.13 0.97 -14.23
CA TYR A 332 17.36 0.01 -15.01
C TYR A 332 15.87 0.14 -14.74
N THR A 333 15.07 0.10 -15.81
CA THR A 333 13.61 0.05 -15.73
C THR A 333 13.08 -1.03 -16.65
N TYR A 334 12.10 -1.79 -16.18
CA TYR A 334 11.41 -2.81 -16.98
C TYR A 334 9.90 -2.64 -16.84
N THR A 335 9.20 -2.65 -17.97
CA THR A 335 7.76 -2.43 -18.02
C THR A 335 7.12 -3.62 -18.70
N PHE A 336 6.14 -4.24 -18.05
CA PHE A 336 5.48 -5.45 -18.52
C PHE A 336 4.00 -5.48 -18.12
N GLU A 337 3.23 -6.34 -18.77
CA GLU A 337 1.84 -6.62 -18.42
C GLU A 337 1.81 -7.72 -17.36
N HIS A 338 1.36 -7.38 -16.16
CA HIS A 338 0.99 -8.39 -15.18
C HIS A 338 -0.45 -8.84 -15.45
N GLU A 339 -0.61 -10.09 -15.86
CA GLU A 339 -1.93 -10.64 -16.22
C GLU A 339 -2.88 -10.71 -15.03
N LYS A 340 -4.16 -10.44 -15.29
CA LYS A 340 -5.24 -10.63 -14.31
C LYS A 340 -5.45 -12.13 -14.11
N LYS A 341 -5.38 -12.59 -12.86
CA LYS A 341 -5.65 -13.99 -12.52
C LYS A 341 -7.17 -14.26 -12.64
N PRO A 342 -7.60 -15.26 -13.43
CA PRO A 342 -9.03 -15.59 -13.57
C PRO A 342 -9.64 -16.13 -12.26
N ASP A 343 -8.81 -16.74 -11.43
CA ASP A 343 -9.13 -17.30 -10.12
C ASP A 343 -8.80 -16.34 -8.96
N CYS A 344 -8.65 -15.04 -9.21
CA CYS A 344 -8.35 -14.08 -8.15
C CYS A 344 -9.51 -14.00 -7.14
N PRO A 345 -9.27 -14.18 -5.82
CA PRO A 345 -10.34 -14.22 -4.82
C PRO A 345 -10.97 -12.84 -4.53
N VAL A 346 -10.51 -11.79 -5.21
CA VAL A 346 -10.93 -10.40 -5.01
C VAL A 346 -11.54 -9.81 -6.28
N CYS A 347 -10.82 -9.82 -7.41
CA CYS A 347 -11.27 -9.16 -8.65
C CYS A 347 -11.79 -10.11 -9.74
N SER A 348 -11.97 -11.40 -9.44
CA SER A 348 -12.60 -12.32 -10.40
C SER A 348 -14.10 -12.01 -10.51
N THR A 349 -14.57 -11.81 -11.75
CA THR A 349 -15.97 -11.53 -12.08
C THR A 349 -16.81 -12.80 -12.17
N ASP A 350 -16.18 -13.94 -12.43
CA ASP A 350 -16.86 -15.21 -12.70
C ASP A 350 -17.24 -15.97 -11.42
N ALA A 351 -17.10 -15.33 -10.24
CA ALA A 351 -17.31 -15.92 -8.93
C ALA A 351 -16.50 -17.22 -8.67
N VAL A 352 -15.49 -17.51 -9.48
CA VAL A 352 -14.69 -18.73 -9.39
C VAL A 352 -13.81 -18.68 -8.14
N ALA A 353 -14.00 -19.64 -7.25
CA ALA A 353 -13.19 -19.77 -6.04
C ALA A 353 -11.77 -20.23 -6.36
N ARG A 354 -10.76 -19.58 -5.77
CA ARG A 354 -9.34 -19.90 -6.00
C ARG A 354 -8.99 -21.29 -5.49
N PRO A 355 -8.46 -22.20 -6.32
CA PRO A 355 -8.03 -23.51 -5.85
C PRO A 355 -6.97 -23.40 -4.76
N LEU A 356 -7.18 -24.06 -3.62
CA LEU A 356 -6.24 -24.09 -2.52
C LEU A 356 -5.96 -25.53 -2.11
N THR A 357 -4.73 -25.98 -2.33
CA THR A 357 -4.33 -27.34 -1.98
C THR A 357 -4.03 -27.45 -0.48
N VAL A 358 -4.70 -28.39 0.19
CA VAL A 358 -4.65 -28.59 1.65
C VAL A 358 -4.54 -30.09 1.99
N ASP A 359 -4.06 -30.40 3.19
CA ASP A 359 -4.08 -31.77 3.70
C ASP A 359 -5.42 -32.01 4.43
N GLY A 360 -6.25 -32.92 3.91
CA GLY A 360 -7.55 -33.23 4.50
C GLY A 360 -7.45 -33.80 5.93
N ASN A 361 -6.30 -34.36 6.31
CA ASN A 361 -6.05 -34.87 7.67
C ASN A 361 -5.61 -33.81 8.67
N SER A 362 -5.20 -32.62 8.20
CA SER A 362 -4.85 -31.50 9.08
C SER A 362 -6.08 -31.00 9.84
N THR A 363 -5.88 -30.46 11.03
CA THR A 363 -6.98 -29.87 11.80
C THR A 363 -7.39 -28.53 11.19
N LEU A 364 -8.63 -28.09 11.48
CA LEU A 364 -9.07 -26.76 11.07
C LEU A 364 -8.14 -25.66 11.62
N GLN A 365 -7.62 -25.83 12.85
CA GLN A 365 -6.64 -24.92 13.43
C GLN A 365 -5.36 -24.85 12.58
N ASP A 366 -4.75 -25.99 12.27
CA ASP A 366 -3.52 -26.04 11.46
C ASP A 366 -3.72 -25.37 10.08
N PHE A 367 -4.90 -25.58 9.48
CA PHE A 367 -5.24 -24.94 8.22
C PHE A 367 -5.33 -23.43 8.34
N LEU A 368 -6.05 -22.91 9.35
CA LEU A 368 -6.19 -21.48 9.57
C LEU A 368 -4.84 -20.81 9.88
N ASP A 369 -3.99 -21.46 10.67
CA ASP A 369 -2.65 -20.98 10.96
C ASP A 369 -1.79 -20.95 9.69
N SER A 370 -1.96 -21.93 8.79
CA SER A 370 -1.24 -21.96 7.50
C SER A 370 -1.62 -20.80 6.56
N LEU A 371 -2.82 -20.21 6.68
CA LEU A 371 -3.27 -19.13 5.80
C LEU A 371 -2.45 -17.85 5.97
N ALA A 372 -1.85 -17.63 7.16
CA ALA A 372 -0.99 -16.48 7.42
C ALA A 372 0.34 -16.56 6.65
N GLU A 373 0.86 -17.77 6.47
CA GLU A 373 2.17 -18.02 5.87
C GLU A 373 2.12 -18.28 4.37
N ARG A 374 0.97 -18.71 3.85
CA ARG A 374 0.77 -18.99 2.42
C ARG A 374 0.94 -17.72 1.58
N PRO A 375 1.86 -17.70 0.60
CA PRO A 375 2.08 -16.54 -0.29
C PRO A 375 0.79 -16.06 -0.97
N GLU A 376 -0.10 -17.00 -1.30
CA GLU A 376 -1.35 -16.78 -2.02
C GLU A 376 -2.54 -16.26 -1.18
N ALA A 377 -2.42 -16.21 0.15
CA ALA A 377 -3.52 -15.83 1.05
C ALA A 377 -3.11 -14.77 2.09
N GLN A 378 -2.04 -15.00 2.85
CA GLN A 378 -1.53 -14.11 3.89
C GLN A 378 -2.64 -13.53 4.81
N LEU A 379 -3.55 -14.39 5.30
CA LEU A 379 -4.68 -14.00 6.18
C LEU A 379 -4.30 -14.29 7.64
N LYS A 380 -4.34 -13.27 8.50
CA LYS A 380 -3.81 -13.33 9.89
C LYS A 380 -4.87 -13.74 10.90
N LYS A 381 -6.12 -13.32 10.68
CA LYS A 381 -7.24 -13.58 11.59
C LYS A 381 -8.46 -14.10 10.81
N PRO A 382 -8.31 -15.25 10.12
CA PRO A 382 -9.36 -15.77 9.28
C PRO A 382 -10.55 -16.29 10.10
N ALA A 383 -11.75 -15.97 9.65
CA ALA A 383 -12.98 -16.70 9.92
C ALA A 383 -13.40 -17.44 8.65
N ILE A 384 -14.00 -18.62 8.79
CA ILE A 384 -14.30 -19.51 7.67
C ILE A 384 -15.70 -20.07 7.75
N ARG A 385 -16.34 -20.16 6.59
CA ARG A 385 -17.65 -20.79 6.41
C ARG A 385 -17.74 -21.47 5.04
N THR A 386 -18.62 -22.45 4.95
CA THR A 386 -19.15 -22.92 3.65
C THR A 386 -20.48 -22.20 3.37
N GLU A 387 -21.11 -22.52 2.26
CA GLU A 387 -22.47 -22.05 1.98
C GLU A 387 -23.45 -22.51 3.07
N ALA A 388 -23.33 -23.77 3.50
CA ALA A 388 -24.25 -24.41 4.43
C ALA A 388 -23.87 -24.28 5.92
N LYS A 389 -22.58 -24.14 6.25
CA LYS A 389 -22.10 -24.27 7.64
C LYS A 389 -21.10 -23.18 8.03
N SER A 390 -21.22 -22.72 9.27
CA SER A 390 -20.21 -21.88 9.91
C SER A 390 -19.12 -22.77 10.52
N LEU A 391 -17.90 -22.70 9.98
CA LEU A 391 -16.81 -23.58 10.43
C LEU A 391 -16.10 -22.98 11.65
N TYR A 392 -15.69 -21.71 11.56
CA TYR A 392 -15.05 -20.99 12.66
C TYR A 392 -15.19 -19.47 12.54
N TYR A 393 -15.49 -18.80 13.64
CA TYR A 393 -15.54 -17.34 13.75
C TYR A 393 -14.77 -16.88 14.99
N GLN A 394 -13.97 -15.82 14.86
CA GLN A 394 -13.31 -15.20 16.02
C GLN A 394 -14.21 -14.22 16.77
N PHE A 395 -15.24 -13.69 16.10
CA PHE A 395 -16.17 -12.71 16.63
C PHE A 395 -17.54 -12.85 15.94
N PRO A 396 -18.67 -12.58 16.63
CA PRO A 396 -18.82 -12.26 18.07
C PRO A 396 -18.55 -13.45 18.99
N PRO A 397 -18.28 -13.23 20.30
CA PRO A 397 -17.88 -14.28 21.26
C PRO A 397 -18.83 -15.49 21.30
N GLY A 398 -20.14 -15.28 21.13
CA GLY A 398 -21.11 -16.37 21.12
C GLY A 398 -20.94 -17.33 19.92
N LEU A 399 -20.57 -16.81 18.74
CA LEU A 399 -20.26 -17.66 17.58
C LEU A 399 -18.88 -18.31 17.71
N GLU A 400 -17.93 -17.61 18.33
CA GLU A 400 -16.61 -18.16 18.63
C GLU A 400 -16.74 -19.38 19.55
N GLU A 401 -17.46 -19.28 20.68
CA GLU A 401 -17.67 -20.41 21.59
C GLU A 401 -18.36 -21.61 20.93
N GLN A 402 -19.33 -21.35 20.04
CA GLN A 402 -20.07 -22.40 19.32
C GLN A 402 -19.22 -23.10 18.25
N THR A 403 -18.31 -22.38 17.60
CA THR A 403 -17.52 -22.89 16.48
C THR A 403 -16.12 -23.34 16.88
N ARG A 404 -15.60 -22.90 18.04
CA ARG A 404 -14.32 -23.32 18.63
C ARG A 404 -14.13 -24.84 18.68
N PRO A 405 -15.13 -25.69 18.99
CA PRO A 405 -14.96 -27.14 18.97
C PRO A 405 -14.57 -27.71 17.60
N ASN A 406 -14.84 -26.99 16.50
CA ASN A 406 -14.46 -27.42 15.16
C ASN A 406 -12.96 -27.25 14.88
N LEU A 407 -12.25 -26.40 15.63
CA LEU A 407 -10.81 -26.17 15.44
C LEU A 407 -9.98 -27.45 15.56
N ALA A 408 -10.37 -28.36 16.46
CA ALA A 408 -9.69 -29.63 16.68
C ALA A 408 -10.10 -30.74 15.70
N LYS A 409 -11.15 -30.54 14.91
CA LYS A 409 -11.62 -31.54 13.93
C LYS A 409 -10.79 -31.48 12.66
N LYS A 410 -10.73 -32.60 11.95
CA LYS A 410 -10.05 -32.68 10.65
C LYS A 410 -10.81 -31.89 9.59
N LEU A 411 -10.11 -31.31 8.64
CA LEU A 411 -10.73 -30.66 7.48
C LEU A 411 -11.68 -31.60 6.74
N SER A 412 -11.30 -32.86 6.54
CA SER A 412 -12.13 -33.86 5.86
C SER A 412 -13.43 -34.22 6.57
N GLU A 413 -13.56 -33.90 7.87
CA GLU A 413 -14.80 -34.09 8.63
C GLU A 413 -15.76 -32.90 8.52
N LEU A 414 -15.22 -31.74 8.12
CA LEU A 414 -15.93 -30.47 8.08
C LEU A 414 -16.33 -30.05 6.67
N VAL A 415 -15.50 -30.40 5.69
CA VAL A 415 -15.56 -29.90 4.31
C VAL A 415 -15.28 -31.04 3.33
N GLU A 416 -15.97 -31.07 2.19
CA GLU A 416 -15.76 -32.04 1.12
C GLU A 416 -14.60 -31.63 0.20
N ASN A 417 -13.99 -32.61 -0.48
CA ASN A 417 -12.94 -32.32 -1.45
C ASN A 417 -13.52 -31.57 -2.66
N GLY A 418 -13.00 -30.37 -2.93
CA GLY A 418 -13.49 -29.48 -3.97
C GLY A 418 -14.65 -28.59 -3.54
N GLU A 419 -15.04 -28.58 -2.27
CA GLU A 419 -16.05 -27.65 -1.75
C GLU A 419 -15.49 -26.22 -1.63
N GLU A 420 -16.36 -25.23 -1.89
CA GLU A 420 -16.02 -23.82 -1.78
C GLU A 420 -16.20 -23.31 -0.36
N VAL A 421 -15.23 -22.53 0.09
CA VAL A 421 -15.22 -21.85 1.38
C VAL A 421 -15.08 -20.36 1.18
N ALA A 422 -15.86 -19.61 1.95
CA ALA A 422 -15.68 -18.17 2.11
C ALA A 422 -14.88 -17.92 3.38
N ILE A 423 -13.76 -17.21 3.22
CA ILE A 423 -12.86 -16.82 4.30
C ILE A 423 -12.92 -15.31 4.43
N THR A 424 -13.13 -14.81 5.64
CA THR A 424 -13.08 -13.37 5.96
C THR A 424 -11.95 -13.09 6.92
N ASP A 425 -11.39 -11.89 6.87
CA ASP A 425 -10.39 -11.42 7.83
C ASP A 425 -10.77 -9.99 8.22
N PRO A 426 -10.82 -9.64 9.52
CA PRO A 426 -11.12 -8.27 9.97
C PRO A 426 -10.22 -7.20 9.36
N ALA A 427 -9.04 -7.56 8.88
CA ALA A 427 -8.12 -6.66 8.19
C ALA A 427 -8.59 -6.24 6.79
N PHE A 428 -9.65 -6.84 6.22
CA PHE A 428 -10.12 -6.59 4.85
C PHE A 428 -11.65 -6.42 4.78
N PRO A 429 -12.18 -5.59 3.86
CA PRO A 429 -13.62 -5.32 3.75
C PRO A 429 -14.39 -6.35 2.90
N LEU A 430 -13.72 -7.38 2.37
CA LEU A 430 -14.30 -8.38 1.46
C LEU A 430 -14.18 -9.81 1.99
N GLN A 431 -14.93 -10.72 1.38
CA GLN A 431 -14.81 -12.16 1.60
C GLN A 431 -13.96 -12.78 0.47
N PHE A 432 -12.98 -13.61 0.85
CA PHE A 432 -12.13 -14.35 -0.07
C PHE A 432 -12.73 -15.73 -0.34
N LYS A 433 -12.92 -16.08 -1.61
CA LYS A 433 -13.45 -17.39 -2.01
C LYS A 433 -12.33 -18.35 -2.40
N TYR A 434 -12.27 -19.50 -1.73
CA TYR A 434 -11.31 -20.57 -2.04
C TYR A 434 -12.03 -21.90 -2.28
N LYS A 435 -11.47 -22.74 -3.13
CA LYS A 435 -11.92 -24.11 -3.38
C LYS A 435 -10.90 -25.07 -2.78
N LEU A 436 -11.26 -25.78 -1.72
CA LEU A 436 -10.30 -26.64 -1.01
C LEU A 436 -10.08 -27.94 -1.79
N ILE A 437 -8.83 -28.24 -2.14
CA ILE A 437 -8.45 -29.47 -2.85
C ILE A 437 -7.56 -30.30 -1.93
N PHE A 438 -8.05 -31.48 -1.53
CA PHE A 438 -7.32 -32.38 -0.64
C PHE A 438 -6.20 -33.10 -1.40
N LYS A 439 -5.01 -33.12 -0.80
CA LYS A 439 -3.85 -33.90 -1.30
C LYS A 439 -4.02 -35.40 -1.10
#